data_AF-A0A1Y3QSK0-F1
#
_entry.id   AF-A0A1Y3QSK0-F1
#
_cell.length_a   1.000
_cell.length_b   1.000
_cell.length_c   1.000
_cell.angle_alpha   90.00
_cell.angle_beta   90.00
_cell.angle_gamma   90.00
#
_symmetry.space_group_name_H-M   'P 1'
#
loop_
_entity.id
_entity.type
_entity.pdbx_description
1 polymer ?
#
loop_
_entity_poly.entity_id
_entity_poly.type
_entity_poly.pdbx_seq_one_letter_code
_entity_poly.pdbx_strand_id
1 'polypeptide(L)'
;MSRDNYNPYRMVGAKKIDVWFYEEGDLRRTHHYVYELFILPLYGVCENSFLDYRHRSDELLELYFQPPYIEVPLWLMAMMVKKMSIHEANRFFEIMRTRMNRIFKKTFQPLTAEQLLKLLVESLVESVY
;
A
#
# COMPACT_ATOMS: atom_id res chain seq x y z
N MET A 1 -28.40 -2.65 -13.50
CA MET A 1 -27.45 -1.88 -12.66
C MET A 1 -26.26 -2.78 -12.41
N SER A 2 -25.08 -2.45 -12.94
CA SER A 2 -23.89 -3.29 -12.72
C SER A 2 -23.62 -3.38 -11.23
N ARG A 3 -23.41 -4.60 -10.74
CA ARG A 3 -22.92 -4.85 -9.39
C ARG A 3 -21.48 -4.35 -9.34
N ASP A 4 -21.29 -3.06 -9.15
CA ASP A 4 -20.03 -2.54 -8.64
C ASP A 4 -19.86 -3.16 -7.26
N ASN A 5 -19.03 -4.20 -7.21
CA ASN A 5 -18.58 -4.88 -6.01
C ASN A 5 -17.59 -3.95 -5.26
N TYR A 6 -18.03 -2.71 -5.05
CA TYR A 6 -17.26 -1.59 -4.55
C TYR A 6 -17.00 -1.82 -3.06
N ASN A 7 -15.73 -1.96 -2.71
CA ASN A 7 -15.32 -2.04 -1.32
C ASN A 7 -14.90 -0.63 -0.86
N PRO A 8 -15.73 0.08 -0.05
CA PRO A 8 -15.42 1.43 0.41
C PRO A 8 -14.09 1.52 1.18
N TYR A 9 -13.63 0.43 1.81
CA TYR A 9 -12.35 0.39 2.52
C TYR A 9 -11.14 0.50 1.58
N ARG A 10 -11.26 0.10 0.30
CA ARG A 10 -10.18 0.29 -0.68
C ARG A 10 -9.98 1.77 -1.00
N MET A 11 -11.07 2.49 -1.16
CA MET A 11 -11.06 3.93 -1.46
C MET A 11 -10.59 4.75 -0.28
N VAL A 12 -11.05 4.40 0.91
CA VAL A 12 -10.60 5.02 2.15
C VAL A 12 -9.11 4.77 2.35
N GLY A 13 -8.62 3.55 2.12
CA GLY A 13 -7.20 3.23 2.20
C GLY A 13 -6.36 4.03 1.21
N ALA A 14 -6.76 4.09 -0.06
CA ALA A 14 -6.08 4.90 -1.08
C ALA A 14 -6.03 6.39 -0.70
N LYS A 15 -7.16 6.96 -0.26
CA LYS A 15 -7.29 8.37 0.10
C LYS A 15 -6.49 8.72 1.36
N LYS A 16 -6.48 7.84 2.37
CA LYS A 16 -5.63 8.00 3.57
C LYS A 16 -4.15 8.01 3.21
N ILE A 17 -3.70 7.05 2.40
CA ILE A 17 -2.31 6.97 1.94
C ILE A 17 -1.91 8.24 1.19
N ASP A 18 -2.76 8.72 0.28
CA ASP A 18 -2.51 9.95 -0.46
C ASP A 18 -2.37 11.17 0.47
N VAL A 19 -3.31 11.36 1.39
CA VAL A 19 -3.28 12.44 2.39
C VAL A 19 -2.01 12.38 3.25
N TRP A 20 -1.58 11.20 3.68
CA TRP A 20 -0.36 11.07 4.47
C TRP A 20 0.91 11.36 3.65
N PHE A 21 0.93 10.92 2.39
CA PHE A 21 2.11 11.03 1.53
C PHE A 21 2.29 12.43 0.96
N TYR A 22 1.20 13.05 0.50
CA TYR A 22 1.21 14.32 -0.20
C TYR A 22 1.81 15.44 0.66
N GLU A 23 2.63 16.28 0.05
CA GLU A 23 3.08 17.54 0.62
C GLU A 23 3.09 18.63 -0.45
N GLU A 24 2.41 19.73 -0.16
CA GLU A 24 2.34 20.87 -1.06
C GLU A 24 3.73 21.46 -1.31
N GLY A 25 4.08 21.66 -2.57
CA GLY A 25 5.36 22.23 -3.00
C GLY A 25 6.54 21.25 -3.07
N ASP A 26 6.41 20.01 -2.60
CA ASP A 26 7.44 18.99 -2.76
C ASP A 26 7.15 18.11 -3.99
N LEU A 27 7.96 18.29 -5.04
CA LEU A 27 7.83 17.57 -6.32
C LEU A 27 8.01 16.06 -6.20
N ARG A 28 8.56 15.56 -5.09
CA ARG A 28 8.72 14.12 -4.81
C ARG A 28 7.55 13.54 -4.03
N ARG A 29 6.67 14.39 -3.49
CA ARG A 29 5.56 14.04 -2.60
C ARG A 29 4.23 14.45 -3.21
N THR A 30 4.00 14.05 -4.45
CA THR A 30 2.79 14.39 -5.21
C THR A 30 1.79 13.24 -5.21
N HIS A 31 0.53 13.55 -5.53
CA HIS A 31 -0.52 12.56 -5.76
C HIS A 31 -0.11 11.52 -6.80
N HIS A 32 0.55 11.96 -7.88
CA HIS A 32 1.02 11.09 -8.94
C HIS A 32 2.09 10.10 -8.44
N TYR A 33 3.00 10.54 -7.56
CA TYR A 33 4.05 9.67 -7.02
C TYR A 33 3.51 8.53 -6.16
N VAL A 34 2.67 8.86 -5.18
CA VAL A 34 2.09 7.84 -4.29
C VAL A 34 1.11 6.94 -5.02
N TYR A 35 0.46 7.50 -6.05
CA TYR A 35 -0.41 6.76 -6.94
C TYR A 35 0.34 5.59 -7.62
N GLU A 36 1.41 5.88 -8.34
CA GLU A 36 2.15 4.85 -9.09
C GLU A 36 2.86 3.85 -8.17
N LEU A 37 3.46 4.34 -7.08
CA LEU A 37 4.30 3.52 -6.23
C LEU A 37 3.50 2.65 -5.25
N PHE A 38 2.33 3.10 -4.80
CA PHE A 38 1.68 2.48 -3.65
C PHE A 38 0.19 2.20 -3.85
N ILE A 39 -0.58 3.20 -4.28
CA ILE A 39 -2.05 3.06 -4.37
C ILE A 39 -2.46 2.11 -5.49
N LEU A 40 -1.90 2.27 -6.69
CA LEU A 40 -2.22 1.41 -7.83
C LEU A 40 -1.85 -0.06 -7.55
N PRO A 41 -0.63 -0.38 -7.07
CA PRO A 41 -0.26 -1.77 -6.76
C PRO A 41 -1.11 -2.42 -5.66
N LEU A 42 -1.52 -1.67 -4.63
CA LEU A 42 -2.28 -2.23 -3.51
C LEU A 42 -3.78 -2.33 -3.77
N TYR A 43 -4.37 -1.29 -4.36
CA TYR A 43 -5.82 -1.15 -4.45
C TYR A 43 -6.35 -1.28 -5.87
N GLY A 44 -5.50 -1.21 -6.90
CA GLY A 44 -5.91 -1.24 -8.30
C GLY A 44 -6.76 -0.04 -8.72
N VAL A 45 -6.73 1.03 -7.93
CA VAL A 45 -7.43 2.29 -8.19
C VAL A 45 -6.58 3.15 -9.11
N CYS A 46 -7.14 3.83 -10.11
CA CYS A 46 -6.43 4.76 -10.99
C CYS A 46 -7.16 6.07 -11.30
N GLU A 47 -6.39 7.09 -11.68
CA GLU A 47 -6.87 8.43 -12.08
C GLU A 47 -7.95 8.38 -13.17
N ASN A 48 -7.87 7.40 -14.07
CA ASN A 48 -8.80 7.24 -15.19
C ASN A 48 -9.83 6.12 -14.95
N SER A 49 -9.92 5.58 -13.73
CA SER A 49 -10.96 4.63 -13.37
C SER A 49 -12.16 5.36 -12.76
N PHE A 50 -13.34 4.73 -12.85
CA PHE A 50 -14.52 5.09 -12.05
C PHE A 50 -14.25 5.05 -10.52
N LEU A 51 -13.08 4.54 -10.12
CA LEU A 51 -12.59 4.44 -8.76
C LEU A 51 -11.57 5.54 -8.41
N ASP A 52 -11.38 6.60 -9.21
CA ASP A 52 -10.50 7.70 -8.80
C ASP A 52 -10.98 8.28 -7.45
N TYR A 53 -10.12 8.14 -6.43
CA TYR A 53 -10.39 8.53 -5.05
C TYR A 53 -10.28 10.04 -4.83
N ARG A 54 -9.61 10.77 -5.74
CA ARG A 54 -9.44 12.21 -5.65
C ARG A 54 -10.75 12.96 -5.85
N HIS A 55 -11.67 12.40 -6.64
CA HIS A 55 -13.00 12.98 -6.87
C HIS A 55 -14.03 12.60 -5.79
N ARG A 56 -13.66 11.77 -4.82
CA ARG A 56 -14.58 11.34 -3.76
C ARG A 56 -14.51 12.29 -2.57
N SER A 57 -15.66 12.50 -1.93
CA SER A 57 -15.80 13.31 -0.71
C SER A 57 -14.88 12.81 0.41
N ASP A 58 -14.32 13.75 1.18
CA ASP A 58 -13.54 13.46 2.38
C ASP A 58 -14.42 12.85 3.49
N GLU A 59 -15.75 13.05 3.46
CA GLU A 59 -16.71 12.42 4.37
C GLU A 59 -16.59 10.89 4.39
N LEU A 60 -16.09 10.28 3.31
CA LEU A 60 -15.82 8.83 3.29
C LEU A 60 -14.81 8.41 4.35
N LEU A 61 -13.83 9.27 4.68
CA LEU A 61 -12.83 9.00 5.71
C LEU A 61 -13.44 8.91 7.11
N GLU A 62 -14.52 9.65 7.34
CA GLU A 62 -15.27 9.65 8.60
C GLU A 62 -16.27 8.50 8.65
N LEU A 63 -16.95 8.24 7.52
CA LEU A 63 -18.00 7.22 7.43
C LEU A 63 -17.46 5.79 7.52
N TYR A 64 -16.25 5.56 7.01
CA TYR A 64 -15.65 4.23 6.94
C TYR A 64 -14.37 4.17 7.78
N PHE A 65 -14.54 3.78 9.03
CA PHE A 65 -13.44 3.57 9.96
C PHE A 65 -12.52 2.42 9.51
N GLN A 66 -11.24 2.70 9.30
CA GLN A 66 -10.23 1.66 9.20
C GLN A 66 -9.78 1.25 10.60
N PRO A 67 -9.84 -0.05 10.95
CA PRO A 67 -9.33 -0.50 12.23
C PRO A 67 -7.84 -0.16 12.42
N PRO A 68 -7.39 0.16 13.64
CA PRO A 68 -6.00 0.57 13.89
C PRO A 68 -4.96 -0.46 13.43
N TYR A 69 -5.29 -1.75 13.50
CA TYR A 69 -4.41 -2.84 13.07
C TYR A 69 -4.22 -2.91 11.54
N ILE A 70 -5.04 -2.19 10.76
CA ILE A 70 -4.87 -2.00 9.32
C ILE A 70 -4.22 -0.63 9.07
N GLU A 71 -4.74 0.42 9.73
CA GLU A 71 -4.34 1.80 9.51
C GLU A 71 -2.88 2.05 9.91
N VAL A 72 -2.45 1.59 11.10
CA VAL A 72 -1.09 1.86 11.60
C VAL A 72 -0.01 1.23 10.70
N PRO A 73 -0.11 -0.05 10.28
CA PRO A 73 0.86 -0.61 9.32
C PRO A 73 0.88 0.11 7.98
N LEU A 74 -0.27 0.51 7.45
CA LEU A 74 -0.35 1.26 6.19
C LEU A 74 0.28 2.65 6.32
N TRP A 75 0.02 3.34 7.42
CA TRP A 75 0.62 4.63 7.73
C TRP A 75 2.15 4.52 7.85
N LEU A 76 2.66 3.51 8.58
CA LEU A 76 4.10 3.26 8.68
C LEU A 76 4.73 3.01 7.30
N MET A 77 4.10 2.18 6.46
CA MET A 77 4.56 1.95 5.09
C MET A 77 4.56 3.25 4.26
N ALA A 78 3.50 4.05 4.33
CA ALA A 78 3.41 5.33 3.64
C ALA A 78 4.53 6.29 4.08
N MET A 79 4.76 6.40 5.39
CA MET A 79 5.82 7.25 5.95
C MET A 79 7.22 6.76 5.57
N MET A 80 7.45 5.46 5.52
CA MET A 80 8.73 4.90 5.07
C MET A 80 8.99 5.22 3.59
N VAL A 81 8.02 4.93 2.71
CA VAL A 81 8.13 5.21 1.27
C VAL A 81 8.32 6.71 1.02
N LYS A 82 7.67 7.57 1.81
CA LYS A 82 7.81 9.04 1.75
C LYS A 82 9.23 9.54 2.03
N LYS A 83 10.06 8.75 2.72
CA LYS A 83 11.48 9.06 2.96
C LYS A 83 12.41 8.51 1.89
N MET A 84 11.92 7.60 1.04
CA MET A 84 12.70 6.98 -0.03
C MET A 84 12.70 7.84 -1.29
N SER A 85 13.80 7.81 -2.03
CA SER A 85 13.78 8.17 -3.45
C SER A 85 12.94 7.15 -4.23
N ILE A 86 12.50 7.53 -5.43
CA ILE A 86 11.72 6.68 -6.33
C ILE A 86 12.42 5.34 -6.58
N HIS A 87 13.74 5.38 -6.77
CA HIS A 87 14.55 4.19 -7.04
C HIS A 87 14.58 3.26 -5.81
N GLU A 88 14.73 3.83 -4.61
CA GLU A 88 14.68 3.08 -3.36
C GLU A 88 13.29 2.49 -3.11
N ALA A 89 12.22 3.26 -3.32
CA ALA A 89 10.84 2.81 -3.18
C ALA A 89 10.52 1.66 -4.15
N ASN A 90 10.86 1.80 -5.44
CA ASN A 90 10.68 0.74 -6.43
C ASN A 90 11.45 -0.53 -6.05
N ARG A 91 12.71 -0.40 -5.62
CA ARG A 91 13.52 -1.53 -5.16
C ARG A 91 12.90 -2.19 -3.93
N PHE A 92 12.41 -1.40 -2.98
CA PHE A 92 11.74 -1.90 -1.77
C PHE A 92 10.50 -2.72 -2.12
N PHE A 93 9.61 -2.20 -2.96
CA PHE A 93 8.40 -2.93 -3.38
C PHE A 93 8.73 -4.18 -4.20
N GLU A 94 9.76 -4.13 -5.05
CA GLU A 94 10.21 -5.31 -5.80
C GLU A 94 10.75 -6.42 -4.89
N ILE A 95 11.54 -6.06 -3.86
CA ILE A 95 12.01 -7.00 -2.84
C ILE A 95 10.81 -7.61 -2.12
N MET A 96 9.91 -6.77 -1.60
CA MET A 96 8.72 -7.22 -0.87
C MET A 96 7.87 -8.17 -1.72
N ARG A 97 7.56 -7.80 -2.97
CA ARG A 97 6.80 -8.60 -3.92
C ARG A 97 7.47 -9.95 -4.21
N THR A 98 8.76 -9.92 -4.53
CA THR A 98 9.51 -11.13 -4.88
C THR A 98 9.59 -12.10 -3.71
N ARG A 99 9.83 -11.58 -2.51
CA ARG A 99 9.94 -12.38 -1.28
C ARG A 99 8.59 -12.96 -0.87
N MET A 100 7.54 -12.15 -0.84
CA MET A 100 6.18 -12.64 -0.59
C MET A 100 5.78 -13.72 -1.60
N ASN A 101 6.00 -13.49 -2.89
CA ASN A 101 5.72 -14.51 -3.92
C ASN A 101 6.49 -15.81 -3.69
N ARG A 102 7.75 -15.76 -3.25
CA ARG A 102 8.51 -16.97 -2.90
C ARG A 102 7.92 -17.70 -1.71
N ILE A 103 7.53 -16.98 -0.66
CA ILE A 103 6.89 -17.54 0.54
C ILE A 103 5.56 -18.21 0.17
N PHE A 104 4.67 -17.49 -0.53
CA PHE A 104 3.35 -18.00 -0.90
C PHE A 104 3.42 -19.13 -1.94
N LYS A 105 4.39 -19.14 -2.86
CA LYS A 105 4.56 -20.25 -3.82
C LYS A 105 5.16 -21.51 -3.19
N LYS A 106 6.00 -21.38 -2.16
CA LYS A 106 6.63 -22.53 -1.49
C LYS A 106 5.73 -23.17 -0.44
N THR A 107 4.67 -22.49 -0.01
CA THR A 107 3.85 -22.94 1.11
C THR A 107 2.42 -23.24 0.66
N PHE A 108 2.08 -24.53 0.59
CA PHE A 108 0.72 -25.01 0.29
C PHE A 108 -0.17 -25.12 1.53
N GLN A 109 0.38 -24.90 2.73
CA GLN A 109 -0.35 -24.92 4.00
C GLN A 109 -0.30 -23.55 4.69
N PRO A 110 -1.31 -23.20 5.52
CA PRO A 110 -1.31 -21.95 6.27
C PRO A 110 -0.08 -21.87 7.19
N LEU A 111 0.69 -20.79 7.07
CA LEU A 111 1.82 -20.52 7.97
C LEU A 111 1.29 -20.08 9.34
N THR A 112 1.94 -20.53 10.41
CA THR A 112 1.75 -19.88 11.72
C THR A 112 2.37 -18.48 11.69
N ALA A 113 1.92 -17.58 12.60
CA ALA A 113 2.47 -16.23 12.69
C ALA A 113 3.99 -16.23 12.91
N GLU A 114 4.50 -17.18 13.71
CA GLU A 114 5.93 -17.33 13.99
C GLU A 114 6.72 -17.78 12.75
N GLN A 115 6.18 -18.75 11.98
CA GLN A 115 6.79 -19.19 10.73
C GLN A 115 6.81 -18.07 9.69
N LEU A 116 5.71 -17.32 9.58
CA LEU A 116 5.63 -16.17 8.69
C LEU A 116 6.63 -15.08 9.09
N LEU A 117 6.72 -14.74 10.37
CA LEU A 117 7.67 -13.75 10.87
C LEU A 117 9.12 -14.16 10.56
N LYS A 118 9.48 -15.42 10.82
CA LYS A 118 10.82 -15.95 10.50
C LYS A 118 11.14 -15.81 9.02
N LEU A 119 10.24 -16.24 8.14
CA LEU A 119 10.44 -16.16 6.69
C LEU A 119 10.54 -14.73 6.18
N LEU A 120 9.78 -13.79 6.76
CA LEU A 120 9.85 -12.37 6.43
C LEU A 120 11.19 -11.76 6.89
N VAL A 121 11.65 -12.06 8.11
CA VAL A 121 12.93 -11.56 8.63
C VAL A 121 14.10 -12.09 7.80
N GLU A 122 14.15 -13.40 7.53
CA GLU A 122 15.19 -14.02 6.67
C GLU A 122 15.21 -13.37 5.28
N SER A 123 14.04 -13.13 4.71
CA SER A 123 13.88 -12.49 3.41
C SER A 123 14.39 -11.05 3.36
N LEU A 124 14.24 -10.29 4.45
CA LEU A 124 14.71 -8.91 4.59
C LEU A 124 16.23 -8.88 4.83
N VAL A 125 16.77 -9.76 5.66
CA VAL A 125 18.22 -9.84 5.94
C VAL A 125 19.03 -10.14 4.67
N GLU A 126 18.54 -11.05 3.82
CA GLU A 126 19.18 -11.36 2.54
C GLU A 126 19.18 -10.20 1.51
N SER A 127 18.52 -9.07 1.79
CA SER A 127 18.46 -7.92 0.88
C SER A 127 19.37 -6.75 1.28
N VAL A 128 19.97 -6.85 2.47
CA VAL A 128 20.91 -5.86 3.03
C VAL A 128 22.37 -6.19 2.66
N TYR A 129 22.63 -7.40 2.17
CA TYR A 129 23.91 -7.88 1.63
C TYR A 129 23.79 -8.21 0.14
#